data_AF-A0A8H6IIN0-F1
#
_entry.id   AF-A0A8H6IIN0-F1
#
_cell.length_a   1.000
_cell.length_b   1.000
_cell.length_c   1.000
_cell.angle_alpha   90.00
_cell.angle_beta   90.00
_cell.angle_gamma   90.00
#
_symmetry.space_group_name_H-M   'P 1'
#
loop_
_entity.id
_entity.type
_entity.pdbx_description
1 polymer ?
#
loop_
_entity_poly.entity_id
_entity_poly.type
_entity_poly.pdbx_seq_one_letter_code
_entity_poly.pdbx_strand_id
1 'polypeptide(L)'
;MVSIGATTTHYGQKNVPMIARVTLVDYNGNTLLDTYVRPTYHITDYRSAQTGLDYSHLQAAPTFTQVQDAVARLIQNNILVGYRIWDFLSGIGLNHPAIDTRDMALYRPLRKRLKSRFLIELPTLVRWFIGKEIGRGYENSLEDGVSSMELYQACQTRFESVISSGAWPCDLPPISFARYFL
;
A
#
# COMPACT_ATOMS: atom_id res chain seq x y z
N MET A 1 2.93 -1.89 4.53
CA MET A 1 2.48 -1.12 3.35
C MET A 1 3.01 -1.74 2.07
N VAL A 2 2.28 -1.61 0.96
CA VAL A 2 2.55 -2.23 -0.34
C VAL A 2 2.62 -1.13 -1.39
N SER A 3 3.66 -1.09 -2.22
CA SER A 3 3.65 -0.32 -3.48
C SER A 3 3.43 -1.26 -4.65
N ILE A 4 2.54 -0.85 -5.54
CA ILE A 4 2.26 -1.50 -6.81
C ILE A 4 3.16 -0.82 -7.84
N GLY A 5 4.28 -1.48 -8.17
CA GLY A 5 4.94 -1.20 -9.44
C GLY A 5 3.95 -1.57 -10.55
N ALA A 6 3.24 -0.58 -11.10
CA ALA A 6 2.23 -0.83 -12.12
C ALA A 6 2.92 -0.96 -13.48
N THR A 7 2.90 -2.15 -14.06
CA THR A 7 3.22 -2.34 -15.48
C THR A 7 1.96 -2.16 -16.30
N THR A 8 2.10 -1.59 -17.51
CA THR A 8 0.95 -1.38 -18.38
C THR A 8 0.84 -2.51 -19.38
N THR A 9 -0.36 -3.07 -19.53
CA THR A 9 -0.70 -3.92 -20.67
C THR A 9 -1.76 -3.25 -21.54
N HIS A 10 -1.79 -3.63 -22.82
CA HIS A 10 -2.72 -3.11 -23.79
C HIS A 10 -3.92 -4.06 -23.91
N TYR A 11 -5.07 -3.67 -23.36
CA TYR A 11 -6.34 -4.38 -23.57
C TYR A 11 -7.28 -3.49 -24.37
N GLY A 12 -7.42 -3.74 -25.67
CA GLY A 12 -8.14 -2.82 -26.57
C GLY A 12 -7.39 -1.50 -26.77
N GLN A 13 -8.00 -0.33 -26.49
CA GLN A 13 -7.35 1.00 -26.49
C GLN A 13 -7.03 1.53 -25.07
N LYS A 14 -7.09 0.68 -24.03
CA LYS A 14 -6.86 1.12 -22.64
C LYS A 14 -5.65 0.42 -22.02
N ASN A 15 -4.83 1.25 -21.40
CA ASN A 15 -3.70 0.86 -20.55
C ASN A 15 -4.24 0.37 -19.20
N VAL A 16 -3.96 -0.89 -18.85
CA VAL A 16 -4.38 -1.48 -17.58
C VAL A 16 -3.15 -1.74 -16.70
N PRO A 17 -3.09 -1.22 -15.46
CA PRO A 17 -1.99 -1.48 -14.55
C PRO A 17 -2.03 -2.91 -14.01
N MET A 18 -0.86 -3.56 -13.90
CA MET A 18 -0.68 -4.86 -13.26
C MET A 18 0.33 -4.76 -12.11
N ILE A 19 0.09 -5.51 -11.03
CA ILE A 19 1.05 -5.62 -9.92
C ILE A 19 2.35 -6.26 -10.39
N ALA A 20 3.48 -5.60 -10.12
CA ALA A 20 4.81 -6.14 -10.36
C ALA A 20 5.62 -6.46 -9.10
N ARG A 21 5.29 -5.89 -7.94
CA ARG A 21 5.94 -6.16 -6.65
C ARG A 21 4.94 -6.04 -5.50
N VAL A 22 5.12 -6.87 -4.47
CA VAL A 22 4.35 -6.80 -3.22
C VAL A 22 5.32 -6.85 -2.05
N THR A 23 5.11 -5.96 -1.09
CA THR A 23 5.90 -5.91 0.14
C THR A 23 4.99 -5.89 1.36
N LEU A 24 5.30 -6.69 2.37
CA LEU A 24 4.68 -6.68 3.69
C LEU A 24 5.80 -6.64 4.73
N VAL A 25 5.59 -5.83 5.76
CA VAL A 25 6.51 -5.69 6.89
C VAL A 25 5.75 -5.91 8.18
N ASP A 26 6.44 -6.37 9.21
CA ASP A 26 5.90 -6.47 10.56
C ASP A 26 5.83 -5.09 11.23
N TYR A 27 5.37 -5.07 12.49
CA TYR A 27 5.29 -3.85 13.28
C TYR A 27 6.65 -3.16 13.48
N ASN A 28 7.76 -3.89 13.53
CA ASN A 28 9.09 -3.34 13.72
C ASN A 28 9.74 -2.90 12.39
N GLY A 29 9.05 -3.08 11.26
CA GLY A 29 9.58 -2.80 9.93
C GLY A 29 10.41 -3.94 9.33
N ASN A 30 10.44 -5.13 9.95
CA ASN A 30 11.11 -6.28 9.36
C ASN A 30 10.29 -6.83 8.19
N THR A 31 10.96 -7.24 7.12
CA THR A 31 10.30 -7.80 5.94
C THR A 31 9.67 -9.16 6.24
N LEU A 32 8.36 -9.27 6.03
CA LEU A 32 7.61 -10.53 6.06
C LEU A 32 7.49 -11.14 4.66
N LEU A 33 7.30 -10.29 3.65
CA LEU A 33 7.23 -10.64 2.25
C LEU A 33 7.78 -9.47 1.44
N ASP A 34 8.67 -9.72 0.50
CA ASP A 34 9.07 -8.74 -0.50
C ASP A 34 9.40 -9.49 -1.79
N THR A 35 8.48 -9.46 -2.75
CA THR A 35 8.58 -10.31 -3.93
C THR A 35 8.02 -9.63 -5.15
N TYR A 36 8.66 -9.88 -6.29
CA TYR A 36 8.11 -9.53 -7.60
C TYR A 36 6.94 -10.44 -7.96
N VAL A 37 6.11 -10.01 -8.90
CA VAL A 37 4.96 -10.78 -9.36
C VAL A 37 5.09 -11.03 -10.86
N ARG A 38 4.96 -12.29 -11.24
CA ARG A 38 4.99 -12.66 -12.66
C ARG A 38 3.78 -12.07 -13.37
N PRO A 39 4.00 -11.33 -14.48
CA PRO A 39 2.91 -10.74 -15.25
C PRO A 39 1.98 -11.83 -15.79
N THR A 40 0.68 -11.56 -15.75
CA THR A 40 -0.35 -12.44 -16.34
C THR A 40 -0.53 -12.18 -17.83
N TYR A 41 -0.19 -10.98 -18.29
CA TYR A 41 -0.26 -10.56 -19.69
C TYR A 41 1.07 -9.95 -20.13
N HIS A 42 1.21 -9.79 -21.46
CA HIS A 42 2.36 -9.12 -22.03
C HIS A 42 2.46 -7.66 -21.55
N ILE A 43 3.64 -7.28 -21.06
CA ILE A 43 3.94 -5.92 -20.62
C ILE A 43 4.31 -5.09 -21.84
N THR A 44 3.63 -3.96 -22.02
CA THR A 44 3.98 -2.97 -23.05
C THR A 44 4.85 -1.84 -22.51
N ASP A 45 4.76 -1.56 -21.20
CA ASP A 45 5.59 -0.55 -20.54
C ASP A 45 5.87 -0.93 -19.07
N TYR A 46 7.16 -1.00 -18.74
CA TYR A 46 7.65 -1.29 -17.38
C TYR A 46 7.69 -0.06 -16.47
N ARG A 47 7.60 1.15 -17.05
CA ARG A 47 7.80 2.43 -16.36
C ARG A 47 9.13 2.47 -15.62
N SER A 48 10.20 1.94 -16.22
CA SER A 48 11.49 1.69 -15.55
C SER A 48 12.10 2.93 -14.89
N ALA A 49 11.87 4.12 -15.46
CA ALA A 49 12.32 5.39 -14.87
C ALA A 49 11.66 5.69 -13.52
N GLN A 50 10.42 5.22 -13.31
CA GLN A 50 9.67 5.39 -12.07
C GLN A 50 9.80 4.16 -11.18
N THR A 51 9.73 2.96 -11.71
CA THR A 51 9.59 1.71 -10.93
C THR A 51 10.92 1.00 -10.67
N GLY A 52 11.97 1.33 -11.42
CA GLY A 52 13.23 0.58 -11.42
C GLY A 52 13.10 -0.86 -11.95
N LEU A 53 11.94 -1.23 -12.52
CA LEU A 53 11.69 -2.56 -13.03
C LEU A 53 12.34 -2.79 -14.40
N ASP A 54 12.79 -4.01 -14.59
CA ASP A 54 13.15 -4.55 -15.91
C ASP A 54 12.57 -5.95 -16.10
N TYR A 55 12.77 -6.51 -17.29
CA TYR A 55 12.30 -7.85 -17.64
C TYR A 55 12.86 -8.96 -16.72
N SER A 56 14.12 -8.83 -16.30
CA SER A 56 14.81 -9.86 -15.52
C SER A 56 14.21 -10.03 -14.11
N HIS A 57 13.73 -8.94 -13.51
CA HIS A 57 13.04 -8.98 -12.22
C HIS A 57 11.75 -9.81 -12.27
N LEU A 58 11.06 -9.81 -13.42
CA LEU A 58 9.72 -10.38 -13.55
C LEU A 58 9.70 -11.79 -14.16
N GLN A 59 10.76 -12.17 -14.90
CA GLN A 59 10.82 -13.45 -15.62
C GLN A 59 10.77 -14.66 -14.67
N ALA A 60 11.49 -14.59 -13.54
CA ALA A 60 11.58 -15.66 -12.55
C ALA A 60 10.67 -15.44 -11.33
N ALA A 61 9.79 -14.43 -11.37
CA ALA A 61 8.91 -14.10 -10.27
C ALA A 61 7.85 -15.20 -10.03
N PRO A 62 7.36 -15.36 -8.78
CA PRO A 62 6.21 -16.20 -8.48
C PRO A 62 4.96 -15.71 -9.21
N THR A 63 4.04 -16.64 -9.47
CA THR A 63 2.75 -16.31 -10.09
C THR A 63 1.91 -15.40 -9.21
N PHE A 64 1.02 -14.62 -9.83
CA PHE A 64 0.05 -13.80 -9.09
C PHE A 64 -0.71 -14.62 -8.04
N THR A 65 -1.18 -15.82 -8.39
CA THR A 65 -1.90 -16.71 -7.45
C THR A 65 -1.04 -17.12 -6.26
N GLN A 66 0.22 -17.50 -6.48
CA GLN A 66 1.13 -17.86 -5.38
C GLN A 66 1.38 -16.68 -4.44
N VAL A 67 1.55 -15.48 -4.98
CA VAL A 67 1.73 -14.25 -4.20
C VAL A 67 0.45 -13.88 -3.46
N GLN A 68 -0.70 -13.94 -4.13
CA GLN A 68 -2.01 -13.69 -3.54
C GLN A 68 -2.28 -14.63 -2.36
N ASP A 69 -2.01 -15.93 -2.51
CA ASP A 69 -2.16 -16.92 -1.44
C ASP A 69 -1.21 -16.63 -0.26
N ALA A 70 0.03 -16.23 -0.54
CA ALA A 70 0.99 -15.87 0.50
C ALA A 70 0.53 -14.62 1.28
N VAL A 71 0.06 -13.60 0.55
CA VAL A 71 -0.49 -12.38 1.15
C VAL A 71 -1.73 -12.71 1.99
N ALA A 72 -2.67 -13.48 1.46
CA ALA A 72 -3.90 -13.83 2.13
C ALA A 72 -3.63 -14.49 3.50
N ARG A 73 -2.67 -15.43 3.55
CA ARG A 73 -2.24 -16.07 4.81
C ARG A 73 -1.61 -15.09 5.79
N LEU A 74 -0.83 -14.12 5.31
CA LEU A 74 -0.13 -13.15 6.16
C LEU A 74 -1.06 -12.08 6.73
N ILE A 75 -2.07 -11.64 5.97
CA ILE A 75 -2.99 -10.57 6.43
C ILE A 75 -4.18 -11.11 7.21
N GLN A 76 -4.48 -12.41 7.11
CA GLN A 76 -5.60 -13.02 7.81
C GLN A 76 -5.50 -12.82 9.33
N ASN A 77 -6.59 -12.35 9.94
CA ASN A 77 -6.71 -12.08 11.38
C ASN A 77 -5.70 -11.07 11.93
N ASN A 78 -5.08 -10.25 11.07
CA ASN A 78 -4.16 -9.20 11.46
C ASN A 78 -4.75 -7.81 11.18
N ILE A 79 -4.29 -6.80 11.93
CA ILE A 79 -4.59 -5.41 11.62
C ILE A 79 -3.68 -4.96 10.47
N LEU A 80 -4.28 -4.48 9.39
CA LEU A 80 -3.55 -4.00 8.22
C LEU A 80 -3.24 -2.51 8.35
N VAL A 81 -1.96 -2.20 8.52
CA VAL A 81 -1.44 -0.83 8.60
C VAL A 81 -0.77 -0.44 7.28
N GLY A 82 -1.11 0.73 6.76
CA GLY A 82 -0.49 1.21 5.53
C GLY A 82 -0.99 2.58 5.07
N TYR A 83 -0.64 2.90 3.83
CA TYR A 83 -1.06 4.12 3.14
C TYR A 83 -1.80 3.73 1.87
N ARG A 84 -3.03 4.23 1.69
CA ARG A 84 -3.91 3.88 0.56
C ARG A 84 -4.13 2.38 0.42
N ILE A 85 -4.57 1.75 1.50
CA ILE A 85 -4.78 0.29 1.61
C ILE A 85 -5.73 -0.23 0.52
N TRP A 86 -6.66 0.60 0.02
CA TRP A 86 -7.57 0.21 -1.08
C TRP A 86 -6.83 -0.08 -2.39
N ASP A 87 -5.75 0.63 -2.70
CA ASP A 87 -4.96 0.37 -3.91
C ASP A 87 -4.30 -1.00 -3.80
N PHE A 88 -3.75 -1.32 -2.63
CA PHE A 88 -3.18 -2.63 -2.34
C PHE A 88 -4.21 -3.76 -2.45
N LEU A 89 -5.30 -3.69 -1.68
CA LEU A 89 -6.34 -4.72 -1.64
C LEU A 89 -6.96 -4.94 -3.02
N SER A 90 -7.18 -3.86 -3.76
CA SER A 90 -7.74 -3.95 -5.11
C SER A 90 -6.80 -4.58 -6.12
N GLY A 91 -5.50 -4.24 -6.04
CA GLY A 91 -4.50 -4.82 -6.93
C GLY A 91 -4.27 -6.31 -6.65
N ILE A 92 -4.19 -6.71 -5.37
CA ILE A 92 -4.00 -8.13 -5.01
C ILE A 92 -5.29 -8.93 -5.05
N GLY A 93 -6.44 -8.26 -5.17
CA GLY A 93 -7.76 -8.90 -5.25
C GLY A 93 -8.18 -9.59 -3.96
N LEU A 94 -7.86 -9.01 -2.80
CA LEU A 94 -8.23 -9.54 -1.48
C LEU A 94 -9.10 -8.54 -0.72
N ASN A 95 -9.93 -9.05 0.18
CA ASN A 95 -10.75 -8.24 1.06
C ASN A 95 -10.16 -8.25 2.47
N HIS A 96 -10.36 -7.16 3.21
CA HIS A 96 -9.93 -7.07 4.61
C HIS A 96 -10.96 -6.32 5.44
N PRO A 97 -11.22 -6.68 6.71
CA PRO A 97 -12.20 -5.98 7.52
C PRO A 97 -11.87 -4.51 7.70
N ALA A 98 -12.85 -3.64 7.44
CA ALA A 98 -12.66 -2.19 7.53
C ALA A 98 -12.15 -1.79 8.93
N ILE A 99 -12.73 -2.40 9.96
CA ILE A 99 -12.39 -2.18 11.38
C ILE A 99 -10.96 -2.60 11.72
N ASP A 100 -10.38 -3.53 10.95
CA ASP A 100 -9.02 -4.05 11.10
C ASP A 100 -8.03 -3.36 10.14
N THR A 101 -8.36 -2.16 9.65
CA THR A 101 -7.44 -1.34 8.86
C THR A 101 -6.99 -0.09 9.61
N ARG A 102 -5.76 0.35 9.33
CA ARG A 102 -5.14 1.59 9.83
C ARG A 102 -4.53 2.33 8.64
N ASP A 103 -5.37 3.02 7.88
CA ASP A 103 -4.95 3.73 6.67
C ASP A 103 -4.50 5.16 6.98
N MET A 104 -3.21 5.43 6.82
CA MET A 104 -2.59 6.73 7.09
C MET A 104 -2.98 7.81 6.07
N ALA A 105 -3.45 7.44 4.87
CA ALA A 105 -3.97 8.40 3.90
C ALA A 105 -5.34 8.96 4.36
N LEU A 106 -6.16 8.11 4.97
CA LEU A 106 -7.52 8.47 5.42
C LEU A 106 -7.55 9.03 6.84
N TYR A 107 -6.46 8.93 7.60
CA TYR A 107 -6.41 9.38 8.99
C TYR A 107 -6.55 10.92 9.10
N ARG A 108 -7.74 11.37 9.50
CA ARG A 108 -8.16 12.79 9.52
C ARG A 108 -7.22 13.70 10.33
N PRO A 109 -6.68 13.29 11.50
CA PRO A 109 -5.80 14.13 12.31
C PRO A 109 -4.51 14.58 11.60
N LEU A 110 -3.89 13.73 10.78
CA LEU A 110 -2.68 14.12 10.02
C LEU A 110 -3.02 15.21 9.00
N ARG A 111 -4.11 15.03 8.27
CA ARG A 111 -4.57 15.99 7.27
C ARG A 111 -4.97 17.33 7.88
N LYS A 112 -5.69 17.30 9.00
CA LYS A 112 -6.07 18.50 9.76
C LYS A 112 -4.83 19.27 10.25
N ARG A 113 -3.80 18.56 10.72
CA ARG A 113 -2.55 19.19 11.19
C ARG A 113 -1.80 19.92 10.06
N LEU A 114 -1.89 19.42 8.83
CA LEU A 114 -1.33 20.07 7.64
C LEU A 114 -2.30 21.01 6.92
N LYS A 115 -3.49 21.25 7.49
CA LYS A 115 -4.55 22.13 6.94
C LYS A 115 -4.93 21.80 5.49
N SER A 116 -4.80 20.54 5.07
CA SER A 116 -5.17 20.11 3.72
C SER A 116 -6.63 19.68 3.65
N ARG A 117 -7.28 19.96 2.51
CA ARG A 117 -8.61 19.42 2.16
C ARG A 117 -8.54 18.13 1.36
N PHE A 118 -7.37 17.83 0.78
CA PHE A 118 -7.13 16.67 -0.07
C PHE A 118 -6.25 15.64 0.64
N LEU A 119 -6.21 14.42 0.09
CA LEU A 119 -5.23 13.42 0.50
C LEU A 119 -3.81 13.99 0.35
N ILE A 120 -2.93 13.60 1.26
CA ILE A 120 -1.55 14.08 1.32
C ILE A 120 -0.66 12.88 1.02
N GLU A 121 0.22 13.02 0.04
CA GLU A 121 1.16 11.97 -0.37
C GLU A 121 2.08 11.52 0.79
N LEU A 122 2.40 10.23 0.82
CA LEU A 122 3.19 9.63 1.88
C LEU A 122 4.52 10.35 2.12
N PRO A 123 5.33 10.71 1.11
CA PRO A 123 6.59 11.43 1.34
C PRO A 123 6.40 12.74 2.09
N THR A 124 5.28 13.44 1.87
CA THR A 124 4.97 14.68 2.59
C THR A 124 4.62 14.41 4.05
N LEU A 125 3.82 13.36 4.33
CA LEU A 125 3.46 12.97 5.69
C LEU A 125 4.69 12.52 6.49
N VAL A 126 5.52 11.66 5.90
CA VAL A 126 6.73 11.12 6.53
C VAL A 126 7.72 12.25 6.83
N ARG A 127 7.95 13.15 5.88
CA ARG A 127 8.81 14.32 6.12
C ARG A 127 8.31 15.19 7.27
N TRP A 128 7.00 15.46 7.33
CA TRP A 128 6.43 16.35 8.36
C TRP A 128 6.34 15.73 9.75
N PHE A 129 6.09 14.42 9.85
CA PHE A 129 5.78 13.78 11.12
C PHE A 129 6.88 12.88 11.65
N ILE A 130 7.74 12.37 10.78
CA ILE A 130 8.88 11.52 11.13
C ILE A 130 10.20 12.26 10.94
N GLY A 131 10.26 13.27 10.05
CA GLY A 131 11.49 14.01 9.76
C GLY A 131 12.42 13.27 8.79
N LYS A 132 11.91 12.26 8.08
CA LYS A 132 12.64 11.45 7.10
C LYS A 132 12.24 11.84 5.68
N GLU A 133 13.19 11.80 4.76
CA GLU A 133 12.90 11.91 3.33
C GLU A 133 12.86 10.52 2.69
N ILE A 134 11.82 10.27 1.90
CA ILE A 134 11.59 9.02 1.18
C ILE A 134 11.18 9.33 -0.27
N GLY A 135 11.14 8.30 -1.13
CA GLY A 135 10.73 8.44 -2.53
C GLY A 135 11.80 9.10 -3.40
N ARG A 136 13.08 8.97 -3.01
CA ARG A 136 14.23 9.38 -3.84
C ARG A 136 14.57 8.26 -4.80
N GLY A 137 14.70 8.57 -6.10
CA GLY A 137 15.01 7.59 -7.13
C GLY A 137 13.75 6.91 -7.67
N TYR A 138 13.71 5.58 -7.62
CA TYR A 138 12.57 4.78 -8.05
C TYR A 138 11.57 4.54 -6.91
N GLU A 139 10.34 4.18 -7.28
CA GLU A 139 9.28 3.71 -6.39
C GLU A 139 9.81 2.51 -5.57
N ASN A 140 9.89 2.67 -4.25
CA ASN A 140 10.43 1.65 -3.35
C ASN A 140 9.36 1.19 -2.36
N SER A 141 8.70 0.08 -2.69
CA SER A 141 7.65 -0.55 -1.88
C SER A 141 8.07 -0.88 -0.45
N LEU A 142 9.34 -1.19 -0.23
CA LEU A 142 9.86 -1.52 1.09
C LEU A 142 10.04 -0.25 1.94
N GLU A 143 10.63 0.80 1.37
CA GLU A 143 10.78 2.09 2.07
C GLU A 143 9.42 2.66 2.48
N ASP A 144 8.50 2.66 1.53
CA ASP A 144 7.09 2.98 1.71
C ASP A 144 6.47 2.11 2.84
N GLY A 145 6.63 0.79 2.70
CA GLY A 145 6.30 -0.25 3.65
C GLY A 145 6.57 0.13 5.10
N VAL A 146 7.84 0.40 5.35
CA VAL A 146 8.41 0.75 6.65
C VAL A 146 7.93 2.12 7.11
N SER A 147 7.97 3.13 6.24
CA SER A 147 7.64 4.50 6.65
C SER A 147 6.16 4.74 6.92
N SER A 148 5.25 3.94 6.35
CA SER A 148 3.86 3.91 6.82
C SER A 148 3.71 3.32 8.21
N MET A 149 4.50 2.30 8.55
CA MET A 149 4.48 1.73 9.90
C MET A 149 5.03 2.72 10.92
N GLU A 150 6.14 3.40 10.61
CA GLU A 150 6.70 4.50 11.42
C GLU A 150 5.67 5.61 11.65
N LEU A 151 4.94 6.00 10.58
CA LEU A 151 3.89 7.00 10.66
C LEU A 151 2.72 6.57 11.56
N TYR A 152 2.31 5.30 11.47
CA TYR A 152 1.30 4.75 12.37
C TYR A 152 1.79 4.72 13.81
N GLN A 153 2.99 4.19 14.09
CA GLN A 153 3.57 4.14 15.43
C GLN A 153 3.61 5.54 16.08
N ALA A 154 4.00 6.57 15.32
CA ALA A 154 4.04 7.96 15.79
C ALA A 154 2.66 8.51 16.20
N CYS A 155 1.56 7.91 15.74
CA CYS A 155 0.20 8.36 16.08
C CYS A 155 -0.70 7.27 16.69
N GLN A 156 -0.16 6.08 16.96
CA GLN A 156 -0.88 4.89 17.37
C GLN A 156 -1.72 5.12 18.62
N THR A 157 -1.14 5.70 19.68
CA THR A 157 -1.85 5.96 20.93
C THR A 157 -3.13 6.75 20.70
N ARG A 158 -3.06 7.77 19.83
CA ARG A 158 -4.24 8.58 19.48
C ARG A 158 -5.20 7.82 18.59
N PHE A 159 -4.69 7.05 17.62
CA PHE A 159 -5.49 6.26 16.70
C PHE A 159 -6.35 5.25 17.47
N GLU A 160 -5.69 4.41 18.29
CA GLU A 160 -6.36 3.34 19.04
C GLU A 160 -7.26 3.90 20.14
N SER A 161 -6.90 5.04 20.76
CA SER A 161 -7.80 5.71 21.71
C SER A 161 -9.15 6.07 21.08
N VAL A 162 -9.16 6.63 19.86
CA VAL A 162 -10.41 6.96 19.16
C VAL A 162 -11.23 5.70 18.88
N ILE A 163 -10.58 4.62 18.40
CA ILE A 163 -11.26 3.34 18.17
C ILE A 163 -11.83 2.75 19.46
N SER A 164 -11.07 2.74 20.55
CA SER A 164 -11.51 2.21 21.83
C SER A 164 -12.72 2.95 22.41
N SER A 165 -12.91 4.22 22.01
CA SER A 165 -14.10 5.01 22.37
C SER A 165 -15.33 4.75 21.48
N GLY A 166 -15.23 3.83 20.52
CA GLY A 166 -16.32 3.51 19.57
C GLY A 166 -16.40 4.45 18.37
N ALA A 167 -15.43 5.35 18.19
CA ALA A 167 -15.39 6.28 17.06
C ALA A 167 -14.39 5.82 15.99
N TRP A 168 -14.61 6.23 14.74
CA TRP A 168 -13.68 5.96 13.64
C TRP A 168 -12.89 7.23 13.29
N PRO A 169 -11.53 7.21 13.30
CA PRO A 169 -10.74 8.41 13.06
C PRO A 169 -10.43 8.67 11.57
N CYS A 170 -10.70 7.72 10.68
CA CYS A 170 -10.41 7.82 9.26
C CYS A 170 -11.63 8.27 8.45
N ASP A 171 -11.41 8.87 7.28
CA ASP A 171 -12.48 8.98 6.28
C ASP A 171 -12.78 7.62 5.65
N LEU A 172 -13.88 7.54 4.90
CA LEU A 172 -14.21 6.35 4.13
C LEU A 172 -13.27 6.23 2.91
N PRO A 173 -12.87 5.01 2.53
CA PRO A 173 -12.16 4.78 1.27
C PRO A 173 -13.06 5.18 0.08
N PRO A 174 -12.48 5.42 -1.11
CA PRO A 174 -13.30 5.75 -2.28
C PRO A 174 -14.29 4.63 -2.60
N ILE A 175 -15.53 5.01 -2.96
CA ILE A 175 -16.66 4.08 -3.12
C ILE A 175 -16.37 2.96 -4.13
N SER A 176 -15.58 3.23 -5.17
CA SER A 176 -15.14 2.23 -6.17
C SER A 176 -14.39 1.05 -5.56
N PHE A 177 -13.85 1.20 -4.36
CA PHE A 177 -13.09 0.17 -3.64
C PHE A 177 -13.82 -0.40 -2.43
N ALA A 178 -15.07 0.00 -2.17
CA ALA A 178 -15.81 -0.45 -0.99
C ALA A 178 -15.91 -1.97 -0.86
N ARG A 179 -15.97 -2.70 -1.99
CA ARG A 179 -16.00 -4.18 -2.02
C ARG A 179 -14.80 -4.86 -1.36
N TYR A 180 -13.68 -4.16 -1.21
CA TYR A 180 -12.45 -4.68 -0.61
C TYR A 180 -12.42 -4.52 0.92
N PHE A 181 -13.39 -3.81 1.49
CA PHE A 181 -13.52 -3.58 2.92
C PHE A 181 -14.81 -4.22 3.42
N LEU A 182 -14.75 -5.49 3.86
CA LEU A 182 -15.92 -6.30 4.24
C LEU A 182 -16.11 -6.42 5.75
#